data_AF-A0A916M2I2-F1
#
_entry.id   AF-A0A916M2I2-F1
#
_cell.length_a   1.000
_cell.length_b   1.000
_cell.length_c   1.000
_cell.angle_alpha   90.00
_cell.angle_beta   90.00
_cell.angle_gamma   90.00
#
_symmetry.space_group_name_H-M   'P 1'
#
loop_
_entity.id
_entity.type
_entity.pdbx_description
1 polymer ?
#
loop_
_entity_poly.entity_id
_entity_poly.type
_entity_poly.pdbx_seq_one_letter_code
_entity_poly.pdbx_strand_id
1 'polypeptide(L)'
;MAEKISWNYVTQALNGPSLSGQGELEVDAYDKIEVTITAGATQQVNLVPSGTVSMLVINPAVPDVDLSYEVGGNAVALDGPHVLIGTGAVSLLGGATDLSFTNNTGADATIEILLGRDATP
;
A
#
# COMPACT_ATOMS: atom_id res chain seq x y z
N MET A 1 8.04 -19.59 -11.56
CA MET A 1 7.93 -20.29 -10.27
C MET A 1 7.16 -19.33 -9.40
N ALA A 2 6.03 -19.74 -8.82
CA ALA A 2 5.28 -18.86 -7.94
C ALA A 2 6.17 -18.47 -6.75
N GLU A 3 6.26 -17.18 -6.47
CA GLU A 3 6.86 -16.62 -5.28
C GLU A 3 5.84 -16.62 -4.14
N LYS A 4 6.32 -16.44 -2.91
CA LYS A 4 5.47 -16.44 -1.72
C LYS A 4 5.74 -15.22 -0.86
N ILE A 5 4.67 -14.52 -0.48
CA ILE A 5 4.69 -13.50 0.55
C ILE A 5 4.12 -14.10 1.82
N SER A 6 4.91 -14.09 2.90
CA SER A 6 4.39 -14.36 4.24
C SER A 6 3.91 -13.07 4.86
N TRP A 7 2.70 -13.07 5.41
CA TRP A 7 2.14 -11.92 6.11
C TRP A 7 1.66 -12.31 7.51
N ASN A 8 1.78 -11.36 8.44
CA ASN A 8 1.16 -11.41 9.74
C ASN A 8 0.70 -10.00 10.13
N TYR A 9 -0.36 -9.93 10.93
CA TYR A 9 -0.77 -8.69 11.58
C TYR A 9 -1.22 -8.98 13.01
N VAL A 10 -1.02 -8.00 13.87
CA VAL A 10 -1.51 -8.00 15.25
C VAL A 10 -1.96 -6.58 15.58
N THR A 11 -3.22 -6.43 15.98
CA THR A 11 -3.79 -5.19 16.50
C THR A 11 -4.23 -5.43 17.93
N GLN A 12 -3.84 -4.56 18.86
CA GLN A 12 -4.15 -4.71 20.27
C GLN A 12 -4.74 -3.41 20.79
N ALA A 13 -5.90 -3.50 21.43
CA ALA A 13 -6.37 -2.40 22.25
C ALA A 13 -5.54 -2.35 23.54
N LEU A 14 -5.09 -1.16 23.95
CA LEU A 14 -4.39 -0.99 25.22
C LEU A 14 -5.29 -1.49 26.37
N ASN A 15 -4.81 -2.49 27.12
CA ASN A 15 -5.57 -3.18 28.17
C ASN A 15 -6.87 -3.87 27.67
N GLY A 16 -6.92 -4.26 26.40
CA GLY A 16 -8.12 -4.81 25.78
C GLY A 16 -7.86 -6.04 24.90
N PRO A 17 -8.82 -6.40 24.03
CA PRO A 17 -8.68 -7.55 23.15
C PRO A 17 -7.60 -7.34 22.09
N SER A 18 -7.09 -8.47 21.59
CA SER A 18 -6.20 -8.50 20.43
C SER A 18 -6.91 -9.19 19.26
N LEU A 19 -6.59 -8.72 18.06
CA LEU A 19 -6.93 -9.34 16.79
C LEU A 19 -5.63 -9.61 16.04
N SER A 20 -5.49 -10.81 15.50
CA SER A 20 -4.32 -11.17 14.70
C SER A 20 -4.70 -12.10 13.57
N GLY A 21 -3.87 -12.10 12.54
CA GLY A 21 -3.96 -13.01 11.42
C GLY A 21 -2.58 -13.27 10.84
N GLN A 22 -2.42 -14.40 10.17
CA GLN A 22 -1.22 -14.73 9.43
C GLN A 22 -1.56 -15.64 8.26
N GLY A 23 -0.71 -15.62 7.23
CA GLY A 23 -0.87 -16.48 6.08
C GLY A 23 0.30 -16.41 5.12
N GLU A 24 0.18 -17.20 4.06
CA GLU A 24 1.01 -17.10 2.87
C GLU A 24 0.13 -16.68 1.70
N LEU A 25 0.69 -15.88 0.81
CA LEU A 25 0.10 -15.52 -0.46
C LEU A 25 1.04 -15.99 -1.57
N GLU A 26 0.53 -16.86 -2.43
CA GLU A 26 1.24 -17.21 -3.67
C GLU A 26 1.06 -16.08 -4.66
N VAL A 27 2.16 -15.60 -5.21
CA VAL A 27 2.22 -14.49 -6.16
C VAL A 27 3.17 -14.88 -7.29
N ASP A 28 2.95 -14.35 -8.49
CA ASP A 28 3.90 -14.57 -9.58
C ASP A 28 5.15 -13.71 -9.45
N ALA A 29 5.02 -12.54 -8.80
CA ALA A 29 6.14 -11.73 -8.36
C ALA A 29 5.72 -10.75 -7.26
N TYR A 30 6.71 -10.24 -6.54
CA TYR A 30 6.56 -9.09 -5.65
C TYR A 30 7.53 -7.96 -6.03
N ASP A 31 7.14 -6.73 -5.71
CA ASP A 31 8.02 -5.56 -5.84
C ASP A 31 8.01 -4.76 -4.55
N LYS A 32 9.19 -4.24 -4.18
CA LYS A 32 9.35 -3.21 -3.17
C LYS A 32 9.75 -1.92 -3.86
N ILE A 33 8.96 -0.87 -3.68
CA ILE A 33 9.19 0.47 -4.21
C ILE A 33 9.43 1.40 -3.02
N GLU A 34 10.48 2.19 -3.09
CA GLU A 34 10.72 3.29 -2.16
C GLU A 34 10.66 4.60 -2.96
N VAL A 35 9.81 5.52 -2.53
CA VAL A 35 9.60 6.80 -3.20
C VAL A 35 9.74 7.93 -2.20
N THR A 36 10.52 8.95 -2.55
CA THR A 36 10.56 10.22 -1.83
C THR A 36 9.78 11.26 -2.62
N ILE A 37 8.82 11.89 -1.97
CA ILE A 37 7.96 12.92 -2.53
C ILE A 37 8.37 14.25 -1.90
N THR A 38 8.85 15.17 -2.73
CA THR A 38 9.24 16.50 -2.27
C THR A 38 8.06 17.24 -1.64
N ALA A 39 8.32 18.07 -0.63
CA ALA A 39 7.30 18.93 -0.04
C ALA A 39 6.53 19.75 -1.09
N GLY A 40 5.20 19.74 -1.02
CA GLY A 40 4.29 20.41 -1.95
C GLY A 40 4.15 19.75 -3.33
N ALA A 41 4.76 18.57 -3.54
CA ALA A 41 4.71 17.88 -4.83
C ALA A 41 3.67 16.75 -4.85
N THR A 42 3.20 16.45 -6.06
CA THR A 42 2.48 15.21 -6.38
C THR A 42 3.39 14.34 -7.24
N GLN A 43 3.52 13.07 -6.85
CA GLN A 43 4.30 12.07 -7.55
C GLN A 43 3.39 10.88 -7.88
N GLN A 44 3.29 10.54 -9.17
CA GLN A 44 2.62 9.32 -9.59
C GLN A 44 3.59 8.14 -9.44
N VAL A 45 3.10 7.07 -8.82
CA VAL A 45 3.81 5.81 -8.67
C VAL A 45 3.03 4.73 -9.39
N ASN A 46 3.70 4.05 -10.31
CA ASN A 46 3.12 2.93 -11.03
C ASN A 46 3.15 1.69 -10.14
N LEU A 47 1.98 1.11 -9.86
CA LEU A 47 1.81 -0.10 -9.08
C LEU A 47 1.91 -1.39 -9.92
N VAL A 48 2.33 -1.26 -11.20
CA VAL A 48 2.62 -2.28 -12.23
C VAL A 48 1.60 -2.21 -13.40
N PRO A 49 2.06 -2.30 -14.68
CA PRO A 49 1.19 -2.19 -15.86
C PRO A 49 0.42 -3.48 -16.24
N SER A 50 0.66 -4.61 -15.57
CA SER A 50 0.04 -5.91 -15.91
C SER A 50 -0.07 -6.84 -14.71
N GLY A 51 -1.21 -7.55 -14.60
CA GLY A 51 -1.49 -8.50 -13.52
C GLY A 51 -2.50 -7.96 -12.51
N THR A 52 -3.00 -8.84 -11.65
CA THR A 52 -3.92 -8.48 -10.56
C THR A 52 -3.10 -8.33 -9.28
N VAL A 53 -3.14 -7.16 -8.65
CA VAL A 53 -2.51 -6.95 -7.34
C VAL A 53 -3.32 -7.72 -6.29
N SER A 54 -2.66 -8.67 -5.62
CA SER A 54 -3.27 -9.54 -4.61
C SER A 54 -2.92 -9.13 -3.19
N MET A 55 -1.90 -8.29 -3.02
CA MET A 55 -1.55 -7.63 -1.76
C MET A 55 -0.88 -6.29 -2.04
N LEU A 56 -1.21 -5.28 -1.23
CA LEU A 56 -0.56 -3.97 -1.26
C LEU A 56 -0.33 -3.47 0.16
N VAL A 57 0.89 -3.08 0.46
CA VAL A 57 1.27 -2.36 1.67
C VAL A 57 1.78 -1.00 1.25
N ILE A 58 1.24 0.06 1.84
CA ILE A 58 1.73 1.43 1.70
C ILE A 58 2.12 1.89 3.09
N ASN A 59 3.42 2.05 3.32
CA ASN A 59 3.99 2.37 4.62
C ASN A 59 4.74 3.71 4.55
N PRO A 60 4.15 4.82 5.03
CA PRO A 60 4.87 6.08 5.13
C PRO A 60 5.95 5.98 6.22
N ALA A 61 7.14 6.49 5.95
CA ALA A 61 8.21 6.53 6.95
C ALA A 61 7.83 7.40 8.16
N VAL A 62 7.09 8.48 7.91
CA VAL A 62 6.44 9.33 8.91
C VAL A 62 4.98 9.49 8.49
N PRO A 63 4.02 8.87 9.20
CA PRO A 63 2.60 9.05 8.92
C PRO A 63 2.16 10.50 9.15
N ASP A 64 1.34 11.04 8.25
CA ASP A 64 0.84 12.41 8.30
C ASP A 64 -0.50 12.53 7.57
N VAL A 65 -1.40 13.38 8.07
CA VAL A 65 -2.71 13.64 7.45
C VAL A 65 -2.60 14.45 6.15
N ASP A 66 -1.53 15.23 6.01
CA ASP A 66 -1.23 16.05 4.82
C ASP A 66 -0.45 15.26 3.74
N LEU A 67 -0.11 14.00 4.02
CA LEU A 67 0.41 13.04 3.05
C LEU A 67 -0.74 12.14 2.59
N SER A 68 -0.99 12.03 1.29
CA SER A 68 -2.15 11.26 0.79
C SER A 68 -1.89 10.62 -0.57
N TYR A 69 -2.75 9.69 -0.97
CA TYR A 69 -2.86 9.21 -2.35
C TYR A 69 -4.30 9.30 -2.84
N GLU A 70 -4.47 9.37 -4.16
CA GLU A 70 -5.78 9.52 -4.79
C GLU A 70 -6.37 8.17 -5.22
N VAL A 71 -7.66 7.97 -4.91
CA VAL A 71 -8.47 6.82 -5.37
C VAL A 71 -9.87 7.28 -5.75
N GLY A 72 -10.23 7.14 -7.03
CA GLY A 72 -11.60 7.40 -7.50
C GLY A 72 -12.10 8.83 -7.27
N GLY A 73 -11.20 9.81 -7.34
CA GLY A 73 -11.40 11.23 -7.07
C GLY A 73 -11.24 11.63 -5.59
N ASN A 74 -10.92 10.70 -4.69
CA ASN A 74 -10.84 10.95 -3.25
C ASN A 74 -9.40 10.87 -2.76
N ALA A 75 -8.99 11.86 -1.97
CA ALA A 75 -7.72 11.81 -1.26
C ALA A 75 -7.84 10.90 -0.03
N VAL A 76 -6.97 9.90 0.05
CA VAL A 76 -6.83 8.97 1.16
C VAL A 76 -5.55 9.34 1.91
N ALA A 77 -5.69 9.87 3.13
CA ALA A 77 -4.57 10.27 3.97
C ALA A 77 -3.73 9.06 4.41
N LEU A 78 -2.42 9.25 4.52
CA LEU A 78 -1.43 8.29 5.03
C LEU A 78 -1.05 8.64 6.46
N ASP A 79 -2.05 8.79 7.32
CA ASP A 79 -1.90 8.99 8.77
C ASP A 79 -1.55 7.69 9.53
N GLY A 80 -1.41 6.59 8.79
CA GLY A 80 -0.83 5.32 9.22
C GLY A 80 -0.45 4.44 8.02
N PRO A 81 0.14 3.26 8.28
CA PRO A 81 0.35 2.26 7.23
C PRO A 81 -0.98 1.68 6.76
N HIS A 82 -1.12 1.51 5.46
CA HIS A 82 -2.24 0.80 4.85
C HIS A 82 -1.80 -0.58 4.38
N VAL A 83 -2.52 -1.60 4.83
CA VAL A 83 -2.24 -3.00 4.52
C VAL A 83 -3.51 -3.62 3.93
N LEU A 84 -3.47 -3.89 2.63
CA LEU A 84 -4.55 -4.52 1.86
C LEU A 84 -4.11 -5.94 1.50
N ILE A 85 -4.76 -6.93 2.10
CA ILE A 85 -4.45 -8.35 1.90
C ILE A 85 -5.62 -9.01 1.18
N GLY A 86 -5.33 -9.62 0.03
CA GLY A 86 -6.31 -10.27 -0.84
C GLY A 86 -6.86 -9.33 -1.91
N THR A 87 -7.22 -9.91 -3.07
CA THR A 87 -7.74 -9.18 -4.24
C THR A 87 -8.99 -8.37 -3.92
N GLY A 88 -9.86 -8.84 -3.03
CA GLY A 88 -11.05 -8.11 -2.57
C GLY A 88 -10.70 -6.80 -1.84
N ALA A 89 -9.70 -6.81 -0.93
CA ALA A 89 -9.26 -5.60 -0.24
C ALA A 89 -8.57 -4.63 -1.21
N VAL A 90 -7.76 -5.14 -2.13
CA VAL A 90 -7.09 -4.32 -3.16
C VAL A 90 -8.10 -3.72 -4.14
N SER A 91 -9.22 -4.41 -4.42
CA SER A 91 -10.28 -3.88 -5.31
C SER A 91 -10.93 -2.58 -4.81
N LEU A 92 -10.77 -2.23 -3.53
CA LEU A 92 -11.19 -0.94 -2.97
C LEU A 92 -10.46 0.25 -3.63
N LEU A 93 -9.30 0.00 -4.26
CA LEU A 93 -8.57 0.99 -5.07
C LEU A 93 -9.18 1.19 -6.46
N GLY A 94 -10.31 0.55 -6.78
CA GLY A 94 -10.99 0.70 -8.07
C GLY A 94 -10.26 0.09 -9.25
N GLY A 95 -9.32 -0.84 -9.01
CA GLY A 95 -8.48 -1.42 -10.06
C GLY A 95 -7.38 -0.48 -10.57
N ALA A 96 -7.01 0.53 -9.78
CA ALA A 96 -5.96 1.47 -10.13
C ALA A 96 -4.61 0.74 -10.35
N THR A 97 -3.99 0.99 -11.51
CA THR A 97 -2.65 0.50 -11.88
C THR A 97 -1.54 1.43 -11.40
N ASP A 98 -1.91 2.61 -10.93
CA ASP A 98 -1.02 3.64 -10.44
C ASP A 98 -1.73 4.42 -9.33
N LEU A 99 -0.94 5.00 -8.44
CA LEU A 99 -1.44 5.89 -7.39
C LEU A 99 -0.69 7.21 -7.47
N SER A 100 -1.45 8.30 -7.42
CA SER A 100 -0.90 9.65 -7.34
C SER A 100 -0.79 10.05 -5.87
N PHE A 101 0.44 10.09 -5.37
CA PHE A 101 0.73 10.50 -4.00
C PHE A 101 1.01 12.00 -3.94
N THR A 102 0.39 12.71 -3.00
CA THR A 102 0.58 14.15 -2.79
C THR A 102 1.12 14.38 -1.39
N ASN A 103 2.22 15.13 -1.31
CA ASN A 103 2.85 15.51 -0.05
C ASN A 103 2.61 17.00 0.21
N ASN A 104 1.61 17.33 1.02
CA ASN A 104 1.38 18.70 1.47
C ASN A 104 2.05 18.99 2.83
N THR A 105 2.90 18.07 3.31
CA THR A 105 3.66 18.31 4.54
C THR A 105 4.73 19.38 4.28
N GLY A 106 5.29 19.93 5.37
CA GLY A 106 6.36 20.93 5.30
C GLY A 106 7.75 20.38 4.96
N ALA A 107 7.89 19.08 4.68
CA ALA A 107 9.16 18.40 4.43
C ALA A 107 9.01 17.27 3.40
N ASP A 108 10.12 16.74 2.90
CA ASP A 108 10.09 15.58 2.01
C ASP A 108 9.59 14.34 2.76
N ALA A 109 8.71 13.57 2.11
CA ALA A 109 8.10 12.38 2.69
C ALA A 109 8.56 11.14 1.92
N THR A 110 9.00 10.11 2.63
CA THR A 110 9.34 8.81 2.05
C THR A 110 8.23 7.80 2.33
N ILE A 111 7.85 7.05 1.29
CA ILE A 111 6.86 5.97 1.36
C ILE A 111 7.51 4.69 0.84
N GLU A 112 7.35 3.61 1.58
CA GLU A 112 7.65 2.26 1.12
C GLU A 112 6.37 1.58 0.67
N ILE A 113 6.42 0.95 -0.50
CA ILE A 113 5.32 0.17 -1.06
C ILE A 113 5.79 -1.24 -1.27
N LEU A 114 5.07 -2.22 -0.74
CA LEU A 114 5.25 -3.64 -1.06
C LEU A 114 3.99 -4.12 -1.76
N LEU A 115 4.14 -4.70 -2.95
CA LEU A 115 3.03 -5.27 -3.69
C LEU A 115 3.33 -6.71 -4.08
N GLY A 116 2.29 -7.54 -4.07
CA GLY A 116 2.29 -8.88 -4.66
C GLY A 116 1.31 -8.91 -5.84
N ARG A 117 1.72 -9.52 -6.96
CA ARG A 117 0.89 -9.64 -8.16
C ARG A 117 0.69 -11.09 -8.57
N ASP A 118 -0.50 -11.38 -9.05
CA ASP A 118 -0.84 -12.59 -9.80
C ASP A 118 -0.88 -12.23 -11.29
N ALA A 119 -0.04 -12.88 -12.10
CA ALA A 119 0.01 -12.68 -13.54
C ALA A 119 -0.90 -13.66 -14.29
N THR A 120 -1.59 -14.58 -13.59
CA THR A 120 -2.61 -15.45 -14.19
C THR A 120 -3.99 -14.77 -14.24
N PRO A 121 -4.60 -14.60 -15.44
CA PRO A 121 -5.96 -14.04 -15.61
C PRO A 121 -7.08 -14.92 -15.06
#